data_AF-A0A346PDV9-F1
#
_entry.id   AF-A0A346PDV9-F1
#
_cell.length_a   1.000
_cell.length_b   1.000
_cell.length_c   1.000
_cell.angle_alpha   90.00
_cell.angle_beta   90.00
_cell.angle_gamma   90.00
#
_symmetry.space_group_name_H-M   'P 1'
#
loop_
_entity.id
_entity.type
_entity.pdbx_description
1 polymer ?
#
loop_
_entity_poly.entity_id
_entity_poly.type
_entity_poly.pdbx_seq_one_letter_code
_entity_poly.pdbx_strand_id
1 'polypeptide(L)'
;MKDVRKLIIEHLEQIGEPQPASRIANAIDYSHGYVLKESKELLKEDYINGEKNRNVPFYEINGEIEVISNNRKQLLILVKKHAPGRLDAAENMTVPELQRLLRSISDGVVGVQKSWEFWT
;
A
#
# COMPACT_ATOMS: atom_id res chain seq x y z
N MET A 1 -6.35 -20.89 16.03
CA MET A 1 -5.48 -19.80 15.53
C MET A 1 -5.44 -19.96 14.02
N LYS A 2 -5.97 -19.00 13.24
CA LYS A 2 -5.93 -19.12 11.77
C LYS A 2 -4.49 -18.98 11.31
N ASP A 3 -4.02 -19.87 10.45
CA ASP A 3 -2.69 -19.77 9.87
C ASP A 3 -2.70 -18.64 8.83
N VAL A 4 -1.90 -17.61 9.08
CA VAL A 4 -1.80 -16.43 8.20
C VAL A 4 -1.32 -16.81 6.81
N ARG A 5 -0.44 -17.81 6.70
CA ARG A 5 0.06 -18.28 5.40
C ARG A 5 -1.08 -18.85 4.56
N LYS A 6 -1.93 -19.66 5.18
CA LYS A 6 -3.14 -20.20 4.54
C LYS A 6 -4.09 -19.09 4.09
N LEU A 7 -4.33 -18.08 4.92
CA LEU A 7 -5.18 -16.93 4.56
C LEU A 7 -4.61 -16.13 3.39
N ILE A 8 -3.28 -15.97 3.31
CA ILE A 8 -2.61 -15.30 2.19
C ILE A 8 -2.86 -16.09 0.90
N ILE A 9 -2.62 -17.39 0.90
CA ILE A 9 -2.80 -18.25 -0.29
C ILE A 9 -4.26 -18.24 -0.73
N GLU A 10 -5.21 -18.52 0.18
CA GLU A 10 -6.65 -18.53 -0.13
C GLU A 10 -7.11 -17.19 -0.73
N HIS A 11 -6.62 -16.07 -0.20
CA HIS A 11 -6.94 -14.75 -0.74
C HIS A 11 -6.37 -14.54 -2.15
N LEU A 12 -5.13 -14.96 -2.41
CA LEU A 12 -4.50 -14.84 -3.72
C LEU A 12 -5.18 -15.73 -4.76
N GLU A 13 -5.52 -16.97 -4.42
CA GLU A 13 -6.28 -17.90 -5.28
C GLU A 13 -7.66 -17.34 -5.62
N GLN A 14 -8.34 -16.75 -4.65
CA GLN A 14 -9.68 -16.18 -4.87
C GLN A 14 -9.64 -14.97 -5.80
N ILE A 15 -8.58 -14.16 -5.75
CA ILE A 15 -8.47 -12.93 -6.56
C ILE A 15 -7.94 -13.23 -7.96
N GLY A 16 -7.00 -14.17 -8.11
CA GLY A 16 -6.44 -14.57 -9.41
C GLY A 16 -5.60 -13.50 -10.11
N GLU A 17 -5.24 -12.41 -9.41
CA GLU A 17 -4.44 -11.30 -9.95
C GLU A 17 -3.37 -10.85 -8.95
N PRO A 18 -2.21 -10.34 -9.40
CA PRO A 18 -1.15 -9.84 -8.51
C PRO A 18 -1.64 -8.79 -7.51
N GLN A 19 -1.41 -9.04 -6.21
CA GLN A 19 -1.79 -8.13 -5.14
C GLN A 19 -0.57 -7.63 -4.36
N PRO A 20 -0.53 -6.34 -3.96
CA PRO A 20 0.48 -5.84 -3.05
C PRO A 20 0.19 -6.35 -1.64
N ALA A 21 1.23 -6.54 -0.83
CA ALA A 21 1.10 -6.98 0.58
C ALA A 21 0.12 -6.13 1.39
N SER A 22 -0.02 -4.83 1.09
CA SER A 22 -0.97 -3.93 1.77
C SER A 22 -2.44 -4.30 1.52
N ARG A 23 -2.77 -4.75 0.30
CA ARG A 23 -4.13 -5.15 -0.04
C ARG A 23 -4.47 -6.51 0.55
N ILE A 24 -3.53 -7.45 0.49
CA ILE A 24 -3.64 -8.75 1.15
C ILE A 24 -3.87 -8.54 2.66
N ALA A 25 -3.03 -7.72 3.30
CA ALA A 25 -3.12 -7.40 4.73
C ALA A 25 -4.48 -6.83 5.14
N ASN A 26 -5.02 -5.88 4.35
CA ASN A 26 -6.35 -5.34 4.60
C ASN A 26 -7.45 -6.39 4.42
N ALA A 27 -7.31 -7.29 3.43
CA ALA A 27 -8.32 -8.30 3.15
C ALA A 27 -8.39 -9.39 4.22
N ILE A 28 -7.26 -9.75 4.82
CA ILE A 28 -7.19 -10.80 5.84
C ILE A 28 -7.19 -10.25 7.28
N ASP A 29 -7.28 -8.92 7.45
CA ASP A 29 -7.23 -8.20 8.73
C ASP A 29 -5.93 -8.45 9.54
N TYR A 30 -4.79 -8.30 8.87
CA TYR A 30 -3.46 -8.42 9.48
C TYR A 30 -2.57 -7.20 9.21
N SER A 31 -1.49 -7.08 9.97
CA SER A 31 -0.51 -6.01 9.74
C SER A 31 0.25 -6.21 8.43
N HIS A 32 0.44 -5.12 7.68
CA HIS A 32 1.21 -5.10 6.43
C HIS A 32 2.61 -5.72 6.58
N GLY A 33 3.34 -5.37 7.63
CA GLY A 33 4.71 -5.85 7.83
C GLY A 33 4.77 -7.36 8.03
N TYR A 34 3.79 -7.93 8.74
CA TYR A 34 3.69 -9.36 8.96
C TYR A 34 3.31 -10.10 7.67
N VAL A 35 2.31 -9.61 6.94
CA VAL A 35 1.92 -10.19 5.64
C VAL A 35 3.05 -10.13 4.63
N LEU A 36 3.75 -9.00 4.51
CA LEU A 36 4.89 -8.88 3.60
C LEU A 36 6.01 -9.88 3.93
N LYS A 37 6.26 -10.12 5.23
CA LYS A 37 7.23 -11.11 5.68
C LYS A 37 6.79 -12.52 5.26
N GLU A 38 5.58 -12.92 5.62
CA GLU A 38 5.08 -14.28 5.33
C GLU A 38 4.92 -14.54 3.83
N SER A 39 4.48 -13.55 3.03
CA SER A 39 4.43 -13.68 1.56
C SER A 39 5.82 -13.89 0.95
N LYS A 40 6.88 -13.28 1.49
CA LYS A 40 8.24 -13.53 1.01
C LYS A 40 8.76 -14.91 1.39
N GLU A 41 8.42 -15.43 2.56
CA GLU A 41 8.76 -16.81 2.92
C GLU A 41 8.00 -17.80 2.03
N LEU A 42 6.70 -17.57 1.77
CA LEU A 42 5.91 -18.39 0.85
C LEU A 42 6.46 -18.35 -0.58
N LEU A 43 6.93 -17.20 -1.06
CA LEU A 43 7.62 -17.07 -2.35
C LEU A 43 8.93 -17.89 -2.37
N LYS A 44 9.72 -17.80 -1.29
CA LYS A 44 10.98 -18.55 -1.17
C LYS A 44 10.77 -20.06 -1.09
N GLU A 45 9.62 -20.48 -0.56
CA GLU A 45 9.19 -21.87 -0.44
C GLU A 45 8.39 -22.36 -1.68
N ASP A 46 8.31 -21.55 -2.76
CA ASP A 46 7.61 -21.85 -4.01
C ASP A 46 6.08 -22.13 -3.88
N TYR A 47 5.45 -21.67 -2.79
CA TYR A 47 3.99 -21.78 -2.61
C TYR A 47 3.21 -20.70 -3.38
N ILE A 48 3.85 -19.55 -3.62
CA ILE A 48 3.27 -18.43 -4.37
C ILE A 48 4.35 -17.81 -5.25
N ASN A 49 3.92 -17.05 -6.25
CA ASN A 49 4.76 -16.22 -7.08
C ASN A 49 4.80 -14.77 -6.54
N GLY A 50 5.83 -14.02 -6.94
CA GLY A 50 5.92 -12.60 -6.59
C GLY A 50 7.04 -11.86 -7.32
N GLU A 51 6.83 -10.57 -7.56
CA GLU A 51 7.80 -9.70 -8.23
C GLU A 51 7.76 -8.28 -7.67
N LYS A 52 8.90 -7.57 -7.71
CA LYS A 52 8.94 -6.12 -7.54
C LYS A 52 8.70 -5.42 -8.88
N ASN A 53 7.45 -5.30 -9.31
CA ASN A 53 7.08 -4.66 -10.58
C ASN A 53 6.08 -3.51 -10.42
N ARG A 54 5.31 -3.46 -9.33
CA ARG A 54 4.29 -2.42 -9.15
C ARG A 54 4.90 -1.08 -8.85
N ASN A 55 4.56 -0.13 -9.71
CA ASN A 55 4.91 1.26 -9.61
C ASN A 55 4.14 1.96 -8.47
N VAL A 56 4.85 2.41 -7.43
CA VAL A 56 4.34 3.27 -6.36
C VAL A 56 4.87 4.68 -6.61
N PRO A 57 4.02 5.67 -6.91
CA PRO A 57 4.46 7.00 -7.25
C PRO A 57 5.03 7.73 -6.02
N PHE A 58 6.12 8.46 -6.24
CA PHE A 58 6.58 9.50 -5.32
C PHE A 58 6.03 10.84 -5.78
N TYR A 59 5.46 11.61 -4.86
CA TYR A 59 5.07 12.99 -5.11
C TYR A 59 6.08 13.92 -4.47
N GLU A 60 6.49 14.94 -5.21
CA GLU A 60 7.11 16.11 -4.59
C GLU A 60 6.00 17.01 -4.08
N ILE A 61 6.00 17.29 -2.79
CA ILE A 61 5.03 18.15 -2.13
C ILE A 61 5.82 19.16 -1.33
N ASN A 62 5.76 20.44 -1.72
CA ASN A 62 6.50 21.53 -1.09
C ASN A 62 8.03 21.29 -1.06
N GLY A 63 8.58 20.73 -2.14
CA GLY A 63 10.01 20.43 -2.25
C GLY A 63 10.49 19.17 -1.50
N GLU A 64 9.58 18.40 -0.91
CA GLU A 64 9.89 17.13 -0.24
C GLU A 64 9.34 15.93 -1.00
N ILE A 65 10.14 14.86 -1.11
CA ILE A 65 9.76 13.62 -1.80
C ILE A 65 8.99 12.70 -0.84
N GLU A 66 7.71 12.47 -1.13
CA GLU A 66 6.81 11.67 -0.30
C GLU A 66 6.32 10.41 -1.03
N VAL A 67 6.31 9.28 -0.32
CA VAL A 67 5.76 8.01 -0.82
C VAL A 67 4.26 7.98 -0.59
N ILE A 68 3.49 7.82 -1.67
CA ILE A 68 2.04 7.72 -1.59
C ILE A 68 1.63 6.25 -1.45
N SER A 69 1.34 5.85 -0.22
CA SER A 69 0.96 4.47 0.12
C SER A 69 -0.56 4.27 0.15
N ASN A 70 -1.00 3.02 0.38
CA ASN A 70 -2.40 2.69 0.67
C ASN A 70 -2.74 2.76 2.17
N ASN A 71 -1.82 3.23 3.03
CA ASN A 71 -2.04 3.31 4.46
C ASN A 71 -2.71 4.63 4.82
N ARG A 72 -3.97 4.56 5.24
CA ARG A 72 -4.77 5.74 5.61
C ARG A 72 -4.11 6.63 6.66
N LYS A 73 -3.53 6.05 7.73
CA LYS A 73 -2.85 6.82 8.78
C LYS A 73 -1.65 7.57 8.22
N GLN A 74 -0.86 6.92 7.36
CA GLN A 74 0.27 7.57 6.72
C GLN A 74 -0.20 8.73 5.82
N LEU A 75 -1.25 8.51 5.03
CA LEU A 75 -1.81 9.57 4.16
C LEU A 75 -2.31 10.77 4.97
N LEU A 76 -2.98 10.54 6.11
CA LEU A 76 -3.41 11.63 7.01
C LEU A 76 -2.23 12.38 7.63
N ILE A 77 -1.14 11.68 7.98
CA ILE A 77 0.10 12.33 8.44
C ILE A 77 0.67 13.23 7.35
N LEU A 78 0.68 12.78 6.09
CA LEU A 78 1.12 13.60 4.95
C LEU A 78 0.21 14.81 4.73
N VAL A 79 -1.11 14.64 4.84
CA VAL A 79 -2.06 15.77 4.76
C VAL A 79 -1.82 16.76 5.89
N LYS A 80 -1.65 16.30 7.13
CA LYS A 80 -1.37 17.17 8.28
C LYS A 80 -0.07 17.96 8.08
N LYS A 81 0.95 17.34 7.50
CA LYS A 81 2.26 17.94 7.25
C LYS A 81 2.21 19.00 6.14
N HIS A 82 1.58 18.66 5.01
CA HIS A 82 1.68 19.45 3.78
C HIS A 82 0.46 20.33 3.47
N ALA A 83 -0.70 20.01 4.05
CA ALA A 83 -1.95 20.76 3.90
C ALA A 83 -2.77 20.75 5.20
N PRO A 84 -2.23 21.27 6.33
CA PRO A 84 -2.89 21.22 7.63
C PRO A 84 -4.31 21.81 7.62
N GLY A 85 -4.55 22.87 6.83
CA GLY A 85 -5.88 23.48 6.68
C GLY A 85 -6.93 22.61 5.99
N ARG A 86 -6.54 21.44 5.46
CA ARG A 86 -7.45 20.45 4.86
C ARG A 86 -7.60 19.20 5.72
N LEU A 87 -6.97 19.14 6.91
CA LEU A 87 -6.96 17.94 7.75
C LEU A 87 -8.37 17.52 8.18
N ASP A 88 -9.19 18.45 8.65
CA ASP A 88 -10.56 18.16 9.12
C ASP A 88 -11.43 17.53 8.01
N ALA A 89 -11.28 18.01 6.77
CA ALA A 89 -11.96 17.42 5.62
C ALA A 89 -11.38 16.03 5.27
N ALA A 90 -10.06 15.88 5.36
CA ALA A 90 -9.35 14.64 5.08
C ALA A 90 -9.66 13.51 6.07
N GLU A 91 -9.96 13.83 7.33
CA GLU A 91 -10.35 12.84 8.34
C GLU A 91 -11.60 12.04 7.99
N ASN A 92 -12.43 12.55 7.07
CA ASN A 92 -13.61 11.85 6.57
C ASN A 92 -13.39 11.17 5.21
N MET A 93 -12.20 11.33 4.61
CA MET A 93 -11.88 10.76 3.31
C MET A 93 -11.42 9.30 3.39
N THR A 94 -11.75 8.56 2.34
CA THR A 94 -11.25 7.22 2.03
C THR A 94 -9.80 7.27 1.54
N VAL A 95 -9.11 6.12 1.52
CA VAL A 95 -7.72 6.03 0.99
C VAL A 95 -7.60 6.59 -0.43
N PRO A 96 -8.46 6.21 -1.41
CA PRO A 96 -8.38 6.79 -2.76
C PRO A 96 -8.58 8.30 -2.80
N GLU A 97 -9.46 8.84 -1.96
CA GLU A 97 -9.71 10.28 -1.88
C GLU A 97 -8.51 11.03 -1.28
N LEU A 98 -7.90 10.48 -0.23
CA LEU A 98 -6.67 11.02 0.35
C LEU A 98 -5.51 11.03 -0.65
N GLN A 99 -5.36 9.97 -1.44
CA GLN A 99 -4.34 9.90 -2.49
C GLN A 99 -4.57 10.96 -3.57
N ARG A 100 -5.83 11.18 -3.99
CA ARG A 100 -6.20 12.25 -4.93
C ARG A 100 -5.93 13.63 -4.34
N LEU A 101 -6.24 13.84 -3.06
CA LEU A 101 -5.95 15.09 -2.36
C LEU A 101 -4.45 15.38 -2.37
N LEU A 102 -3.61 14.42 -1.97
CA LEU A 102 -2.15 14.58 -1.98
C LEU A 102 -1.60 14.83 -3.38
N ARG A 103 -2.18 14.19 -4.41
CA ARG A 103 -1.84 14.46 -5.81
C ARG A 103 -2.22 15.88 -6.26
N SER A 104 -3.30 16.44 -5.73
CA SER A 104 -3.74 17.80 -6.09
C SER A 104 -2.88 18.90 -5.48
N ILE A 105 -2.14 18.59 -4.41
CA ILE A 105 -1.23 19.52 -3.73
C ILE A 105 0.24 19.25 -4.06
N SER A 106 0.54 18.24 -4.89
CA SER A 106 1.91 17.91 -5.28
C SER A 106 2.38 18.77 -6.46
N ASP A 107 3.66 19.14 -6.43
CA ASP A 107 4.37 19.83 -7.50
C ASP A 107 4.63 18.92 -8.71
N GLY A 108 4.60 17.60 -8.50
CA GLY A 108 4.70 16.62 -9.57
C GLY A 108 4.99 15.20 -9.08
N VAL A 109 5.06 14.26 -10.04
CA VAL A 109 5.53 12.89 -9.79
C VAL A 109 7.03 12.85 -10.06
N VAL A 110 7.84 12.68 -9.01
CA VAL A 110 9.31 12.74 -9.09
C VAL A 110 9.98 11.37 -9.22
N GLY A 111 9.21 10.30 -9.13
CA GLY A 111 9.72 8.97 -9.37
C GLY A 111 8.71 7.88 -9.09
N VAL A 112 9.19 6.65 -9.17
CA VAL A 112 8.39 5.46 -8.92
C VAL A 112 9.22 4.42 -8.16
N GLN A 113 8.74 3.97 -6.99
CA GLN A 113 9.30 2.83 -6.30
C GLN A 113 8.64 1.55 -6.82
N LYS A 114 9.43 0.50 -7.08
CA LYS A 114 8.87 -0.82 -7.32
C LYS A 114 8.52 -1.49 -5.99
N SER A 115 7.25 -1.83 -5.81
CA SER A 115 6.75 -2.59 -4.66
C SER A 115 6.50 -4.05 -5.03
N TRP A 116 6.51 -4.92 -4.03
CA TRP A 116 6.20 -6.33 -4.21
C TRP A 116 4.72 -6.54 -4.50
N GLU A 117 4.42 -7.33 -5.51
CA GLU A 117 3.14 -7.98 -5.72
C GLU A 117 3.31 -9.49 -5.67
N PHE A 118 2.24 -10.18 -5.23
CA PHE A 118 2.20 -11.62 -5.02
C PHE A 118 0.96 -12.21 -5.70
N TRP A 119 1.07 -13.44 -6.20
CA TRP A 119 -0.02 -14.21 -6.81
C TRP A 119 0.24 -15.71 -6.67
N THR A 120 -0.77 -16.53 -6.90
CA THR A 120 -0.65 -18.00 -7.02
C THR A 120 -0.54 -18.39 -8.47
#